data_AF-A0A0M7BBB2-F1
#
_entry.id   AF-A0A0M7BBB2-F1
#
_cell.length_a   1.000
_cell.length_b   1.000
_cell.length_c   1.000
_cell.angle_alpha   90.00
_cell.angle_beta   90.00
_cell.angle_gamma   90.00
#
_symmetry.space_group_name_H-M   'P 1'
#
loop_
_entity.id
_entity.type
_entity.pdbx_description
1 polymer ?
#
loop_
_entity_poly.entity_id
_entity_poly.type
_entity_poly.pdbx_seq_one_letter_code
_entity_poly.pdbx_strand_id
1 'polypeptide(L)'
;MVSERRDQSISRIYAPYNGSSPFGSSPFTRTTPQKTKPVDRAQDKPGAAAPYPEKGRVMRQELFDIFMAGVRRADPERLVREAAAGITRPDQVVALGKAGLGMARAALTAFPGTPCLVVTNTENAAALHGATVMAGGHPVPDEGSLRAGRALVAAVSSVGAGGRILALISGGGSALAVDPVPPVTLADKAALSRLLLGAGFDIMEMNLVRQNLSRLKGGGLARAGAPAEVEALVLSDVVGDELAVIASGPTVPPMGTRAEARVLLERRDLWERIPQTCRDVLCREETAPTPPCRNRIIGSNRLSAEAMLVAAPGATLDPIPLTGDVADAAARIAAAARPGVMRLWGGETTVVLRGTGRGGRNQELALRVALALRGMERPWAFLSGGTDGRDGPTDAAGALVDQGTLARMTAAGLDPEGMLARNDSYPALAASGDLLLTGGTGTNVADLQVLHVG
;
A
#
# COMPACT_ATOMS: atom_id res chain seq x y z
N MET A 1 -33.78 -29.75 -4.68
CA MET A 1 -32.93 -29.41 -5.85
C MET A 1 -32.91 -27.90 -6.06
N VAL A 2 -32.13 -27.16 -5.28
CA VAL A 2 -31.56 -25.83 -5.58
C VAL A 2 -30.56 -25.61 -4.44
N SER A 3 -29.26 -25.78 -4.67
CA SER A 3 -28.17 -25.28 -3.83
C SER A 3 -26.85 -25.89 -4.31
N GLU A 4 -26.37 -25.45 -5.47
CA GLU A 4 -24.98 -25.67 -5.89
C GLU A 4 -24.71 -24.70 -7.03
N ARG A 5 -23.86 -23.70 -6.78
CA ARG A 5 -23.19 -22.73 -7.69
C ARG A 5 -23.09 -21.35 -7.05
N ARG A 6 -22.30 -21.22 -5.98
CA ARG A 6 -21.83 -19.91 -5.48
C ARG A 6 -20.35 -19.92 -5.03
N ASP A 7 -19.55 -20.89 -5.47
CA ASP A 7 -18.28 -21.19 -4.80
C ASP A 7 -17.02 -21.19 -5.69
N GLN A 8 -16.88 -20.25 -6.64
CA GLN A 8 -15.66 -20.20 -7.48
C GLN A 8 -15.04 -18.81 -7.73
N SER A 9 -15.50 -17.72 -7.11
CA SER A 9 -14.98 -16.37 -7.43
C SER A 9 -14.06 -15.71 -6.40
N ILE A 10 -13.75 -16.34 -5.25
CA ILE A 10 -12.94 -15.71 -4.18
C ILE A 10 -11.49 -16.26 -4.10
N SER A 11 -11.14 -17.36 -4.78
CA SER A 11 -9.82 -18.00 -4.64
C SER A 11 -8.68 -17.43 -5.52
N ARG A 12 -8.93 -16.43 -6.37
CA ARG A 12 -7.95 -15.99 -7.40
C ARG A 12 -6.97 -14.87 -7.00
N ILE A 13 -7.02 -14.37 -5.76
CA ILE A 13 -6.01 -13.43 -5.25
C ILE A 13 -4.70 -14.16 -4.84
N TYR A 14 -4.69 -15.51 -4.83
CA TYR A 14 -3.57 -16.32 -4.32
C TYR A 14 -3.21 -17.57 -5.16
N ALA A 15 -3.43 -17.58 -6.47
CA ALA A 15 -3.00 -18.69 -7.30
C ALA A 15 -1.49 -18.57 -7.65
N PRO A 16 -0.63 -19.55 -7.32
CA PRO A 16 0.76 -19.56 -7.75
C PRO A 16 0.85 -19.81 -9.26
N TYR A 17 1.68 -19.01 -9.93
CA TYR A 17 2.05 -19.15 -11.34
C TYR A 17 2.91 -20.43 -11.50
N ASN A 18 2.31 -21.55 -11.88
CA ASN A 18 3.06 -22.74 -12.31
C ASN A 18 3.47 -22.58 -13.77
N GLY A 19 4.62 -21.93 -14.00
CA GLY A 19 5.25 -21.85 -15.30
C GLY A 19 6.30 -22.93 -15.48
N SER A 20 5.90 -24.11 -15.98
CA SER A 20 6.82 -25.00 -16.70
C SER A 20 6.95 -24.48 -18.13
N SER A 21 8.08 -23.88 -18.47
CA SER A 21 8.48 -23.62 -19.87
C SER A 21 9.83 -24.30 -20.15
N PRO A 22 9.97 -25.02 -21.28
CA PRO A 22 11.17 -25.77 -21.60
C PRO A 22 12.07 -24.98 -22.55
N PHE A 23 13.11 -24.29 -22.07
CA PHE A 23 14.18 -23.82 -22.96
C PHE A 23 15.55 -23.87 -22.28
N GLY A 24 16.49 -24.49 -23.00
CA GLY A 24 17.80 -24.88 -22.55
C GLY A 24 18.78 -23.74 -22.30
N SER A 25 19.82 -24.13 -21.58
CA SER A 25 21.00 -23.40 -21.15
C SER A 25 21.84 -22.80 -22.28
N SER A 26 22.26 -21.53 -22.13
CA SER A 26 23.50 -20.98 -22.71
C SER A 26 23.95 -19.72 -21.92
N PRO A 27 25.27 -19.43 -21.81
CA PRO A 27 25.83 -18.80 -20.61
C PRO A 27 25.97 -17.27 -20.64
N PHE A 28 26.08 -16.74 -19.41
CA PHE A 28 26.31 -15.37 -19.00
C PHE A 28 27.42 -14.61 -19.77
N THR A 29 27.07 -13.41 -20.23
CA THR A 29 28.02 -12.30 -20.40
C THR A 29 27.60 -11.12 -19.54
N ARG A 30 28.49 -10.71 -18.62
CA ARG A 30 28.37 -9.55 -17.73
C ARG A 30 28.22 -8.26 -18.54
N THR A 31 27.15 -7.50 -18.28
CA THR A 31 27.10 -6.07 -18.57
C THR A 31 27.01 -5.29 -17.27
N THR A 32 28.00 -4.42 -17.06
CA THR A 32 28.13 -3.45 -15.96
C THR A 32 26.89 -2.54 -15.82
N PRO A 33 26.56 -2.07 -14.59
CA PRO A 33 25.40 -1.21 -14.39
C PRO A 33 25.66 0.19 -14.96
N GLN A 34 24.81 0.63 -15.87
CA GLN A 34 24.76 2.02 -16.35
C GLN A 34 24.23 2.92 -15.23
N LYS A 35 24.99 3.98 -14.93
CA LYS A 35 24.61 5.05 -14.01
C LYS A 35 23.28 5.68 -14.48
N THR A 36 22.28 5.71 -13.60
CA THR A 36 21.03 6.46 -13.80
C THR A 36 21.34 7.96 -13.82
N LYS A 37 21.05 8.61 -14.95
CA LYS A 37 21.09 10.08 -15.10
C LYS A 37 19.85 10.71 -14.44
N PRO A 38 19.89 12.01 -14.07
CA PRO A 38 18.74 12.73 -13.56
C PRO A 38 17.59 12.71 -14.58
N VAL A 39 16.36 12.77 -14.06
CA VAL A 39 15.12 12.85 -14.84
C VAL A 39 15.16 14.08 -15.75
N ASP A 40 15.52 13.86 -17.01
CA ASP A 40 15.20 14.79 -18.08
C ASP A 40 13.72 14.62 -18.41
N ARG A 41 13.03 15.75 -18.56
CA ARG A 41 11.64 15.83 -19.02
C ARG A 41 11.44 14.85 -20.18
N ALA A 42 10.35 14.09 -20.16
CA ALA A 42 9.87 13.43 -21.37
C ALA A 42 9.70 14.51 -22.43
N GLN A 43 10.69 14.65 -23.29
CA GLN A 43 10.65 15.55 -24.41
C GLN A 43 9.59 15.00 -25.35
N ASP A 44 8.54 15.79 -25.53
CA ASP A 44 7.63 15.71 -26.67
C ASP A 44 8.43 15.40 -27.93
N LYS A 45 8.09 14.31 -28.61
CA LYS A 45 8.47 14.16 -30.01
C LYS A 45 7.83 15.34 -30.76
N PRO A 46 8.61 16.22 -31.41
CA PRO A 46 8.04 17.31 -32.18
C PRO A 46 7.38 16.71 -33.42
N GLY A 47 6.05 16.64 -33.44
CA GLY A 47 5.29 16.22 -34.63
C GLY A 47 3.97 15.48 -34.39
N ALA A 48 3.72 14.94 -33.19
CA ALA A 48 2.40 14.41 -32.86
C ALA A 48 1.59 15.49 -32.13
N ALA A 49 0.47 15.93 -32.71
CA ALA A 49 -0.44 16.82 -32.00
C ALA A 49 -0.89 16.13 -30.70
N ALA A 50 -0.70 16.79 -29.55
CA ALA A 50 -1.20 16.28 -28.28
C ALA A 50 -2.72 16.01 -28.41
N PRO A 51 -3.26 14.91 -27.86
CA PRO A 51 -4.64 14.49 -28.10
C PRO A 51 -5.70 15.37 -27.41
N TYR A 52 -5.31 16.54 -26.90
CA TYR A 52 -6.12 17.42 -26.05
C TYR A 52 -6.13 18.87 -26.58
N PRO A 53 -7.30 19.54 -26.59
CA PRO A 53 -7.36 20.99 -26.83
C PRO A 53 -6.69 21.77 -25.69
N GLU A 54 -6.24 23.00 -25.96
CA GLU A 54 -5.40 23.80 -25.05
C GLU A 54 -6.00 23.98 -23.64
N LYS A 55 -7.28 24.35 -23.53
CA LYS A 55 -7.98 24.47 -22.24
C LYS A 55 -8.03 23.14 -21.46
N GLY A 56 -8.17 22.01 -22.18
CA GLY A 56 -8.10 20.68 -21.59
C GLY A 56 -6.70 20.38 -21.05
N ARG A 57 -5.64 20.76 -21.76
CA ARG A 57 -4.25 20.58 -21.28
C ARG A 57 -3.99 21.32 -19.97
N VAL A 58 -4.49 22.56 -19.84
CA VAL A 58 -4.32 23.35 -18.61
C VAL A 58 -4.98 22.68 -17.41
N MET A 59 -6.25 22.26 -17.54
CA MET A 59 -6.98 21.58 -16.46
C MET A 59 -6.34 20.24 -16.08
N ARG A 60 -5.87 19.47 -17.05
CA ARG A 60 -5.15 18.21 -16.80
C ARG A 60 -3.84 18.44 -16.04
N GLN A 61 -3.07 19.45 -16.43
CA GLN A 61 -1.82 19.79 -15.74
C GLN A 61 -2.06 20.26 -14.30
N GLU A 62 -3.10 21.07 -14.07
CA GLU A 62 -3.50 21.51 -12.73
C GLU A 62 -3.81 20.31 -11.81
N LEU A 63 -4.63 19.36 -12.28
CA LEU A 63 -4.95 18.14 -11.53
C LEU A 63 -3.71 17.32 -11.20
N PHE A 64 -2.79 17.18 -12.16
CA PHE A 64 -1.53 16.47 -11.95
C PHE A 64 -0.66 17.15 -10.89
N ASP A 65 -0.54 18.48 -10.93
CA ASP A 65 0.28 19.23 -9.96
C ASP A 65 -0.29 19.15 -8.54
N ILE A 66 -1.62 19.19 -8.41
CA ILE A 66 -2.32 19.00 -7.13
C ILE A 66 -2.07 17.58 -6.59
N PHE A 67 -2.25 16.56 -7.42
CA PHE A 67 -1.95 15.16 -7.05
C PHE A 67 -0.49 15.01 -6.60
N MET A 68 0.47 15.58 -7.35
CA MET A 68 1.89 15.51 -7.01
C MET A 68 2.23 16.29 -5.73
N ALA A 69 1.48 17.34 -5.37
CA ALA A 69 1.64 18.00 -4.07
C ALA A 69 1.30 17.04 -2.92
N GLY A 70 0.23 16.25 -3.07
CA GLY A 70 -0.12 15.18 -2.14
C GLY A 70 0.96 14.08 -2.07
N VAL A 71 1.44 13.59 -3.21
CA VAL A 71 2.53 12.58 -3.25
C VAL A 71 3.79 13.09 -2.56
N ARG A 72 4.25 14.31 -2.87
CA ARG A 72 5.44 14.91 -2.24
C ARG A 72 5.26 15.13 -0.74
N ARG A 73 4.02 15.30 -0.26
CA ARG A 73 3.76 15.42 1.19
C ARG A 73 4.15 14.16 1.96
N ALA A 74 4.12 13.01 1.30
CA ALA A 74 4.44 11.71 1.85
C ALA A 74 5.88 11.23 1.57
N ASP A 75 6.79 12.10 1.12
CA ASP A 75 8.19 11.75 0.90
C ASP A 75 8.85 11.19 2.19
N PRO A 76 9.27 9.90 2.23
CA PRO A 76 9.74 9.28 3.46
C PRO A 76 11.04 9.89 3.98
N GLU A 77 11.95 10.30 3.10
CA GLU A 77 13.24 10.86 3.48
C GLU A 77 13.06 12.24 4.14
N ARG A 78 12.24 13.10 3.54
CA ARG A 78 11.91 14.41 4.08
C ARG A 78 11.23 14.29 5.44
N LEU A 79 10.22 13.42 5.55
CA LEU A 79 9.45 13.29 6.79
C LEU A 79 10.28 12.73 7.94
N VAL A 80 11.16 11.76 7.69
CA VAL A 80 12.08 11.27 8.72
C VAL A 80 13.09 12.34 9.10
N ARG A 81 13.63 13.10 8.15
CA ARG A 81 14.57 14.20 8.44
C ARG A 81 13.95 15.26 9.35
N GLU A 82 12.72 15.69 9.05
CA GLU A 82 11.97 16.63 9.87
C GLU A 82 11.68 16.06 11.27
N ALA A 83 11.26 14.79 11.35
CA ALA A 83 10.94 14.15 12.62
C ALA A 83 12.18 13.89 13.49
N ALA A 84 13.33 13.60 12.88
CA ALA A 84 14.59 13.28 13.55
C ALA A 84 15.19 14.46 14.34
N ALA A 85 14.86 15.72 13.98
CA ALA A 85 15.34 16.90 14.69
C ALA A 85 14.96 16.92 16.18
N GLY A 86 13.89 16.24 16.56
CA GLY A 86 13.43 16.13 17.95
C GLY A 86 13.71 14.77 18.60
N ILE A 87 14.51 13.91 17.96
CA ILE A 87 14.78 12.55 18.45
C ILE A 87 16.20 12.50 19.01
N THR A 88 16.34 11.93 20.21
CA THR A 88 17.67 11.68 20.77
C THR A 88 18.33 10.52 20.05
N ARG A 89 19.64 10.58 19.82
CA ARG A 89 20.38 9.55 19.07
C ARG A 89 19.99 8.12 19.55
N PRO A 90 19.51 7.25 18.65
CA PRO A 90 19.21 5.86 18.96
C PRO A 90 20.47 4.99 18.94
N ASP A 91 20.43 3.90 19.70
CA ASP A 91 21.45 2.84 19.70
C ASP A 91 21.20 1.81 18.59
N GLN A 92 19.94 1.70 18.14
CA GLN A 92 19.55 0.84 17.03
C GLN A 92 18.44 1.50 16.20
N VAL A 93 18.60 1.47 14.88
CA VAL A 93 17.53 1.80 13.92
C VAL A 93 17.03 0.51 13.29
N VAL A 94 15.71 0.33 13.26
CA VAL A 94 15.07 -0.73 12.48
C VAL A 94 14.03 -0.13 11.56
N ALA A 95 14.07 -0.47 10.28
CA ALA A 95 13.10 -0.04 9.29
C ALA A 95 12.33 -1.24 8.74
N LEU A 96 11.00 -1.17 8.76
CA LEU A 96 10.10 -2.22 8.30
C LEU A 96 9.04 -1.63 7.38
N GLY A 97 9.04 -2.07 6.12
CA GLY A 97 8.00 -1.71 5.14
C GLY A 97 8.58 -1.27 3.81
N LYS A 98 7.69 -1.05 2.82
CA LYS A 98 8.08 -0.71 1.44
C LYS A 98 8.92 0.57 1.36
N ALA A 99 8.64 1.57 2.21
CA ALA A 99 9.39 2.83 2.29
C ALA A 99 10.61 2.76 3.22
N GLY A 100 10.91 1.59 3.80
CA GLY A 100 11.93 1.43 4.83
C GLY A 100 13.33 1.90 4.40
N LEU A 101 13.68 1.74 3.12
CA LEU A 101 14.98 2.18 2.60
C LEU A 101 15.15 3.71 2.63
N GLY A 102 14.15 4.45 2.14
CA GLY A 102 14.16 5.92 2.16
C GLY A 102 14.16 6.44 3.60
N MET A 103 13.28 5.89 4.44
CA MET A 103 13.24 6.25 5.87
C MET A 103 14.60 6.02 6.55
N ALA A 104 15.22 4.86 6.33
CA ALA A 104 16.53 4.52 6.91
C ALA A 104 17.65 5.42 6.41
N ARG A 105 17.65 5.84 5.13
CA ARG A 105 18.64 6.77 4.59
C ARG A 105 18.62 8.10 5.34
N ALA A 106 17.43 8.66 5.56
CA ALA A 106 17.29 9.90 6.33
C ALA A 106 17.71 9.72 7.79
N ALA A 107 17.35 8.59 8.42
CA ALA A 107 17.76 8.29 9.78
C ALA A 107 19.29 8.14 9.93
N LEU A 108 19.96 7.46 9.01
CA LEU A 108 21.43 7.31 9.01
C LEU A 108 22.16 8.61 8.73
N THR A 109 21.53 9.53 7.98
CA THR A 109 22.05 10.89 7.80
C THR A 109 21.96 11.69 9.10
N ALA A 110 20.84 11.56 9.83
CA ALA A 110 20.63 12.24 11.11
C ALA A 110 21.46 11.62 12.25
N PHE A 111 21.69 10.31 12.21
CA PHE A 111 22.40 9.54 13.25
C PHE A 111 23.52 8.68 12.63
N PRO A 112 24.61 9.29 12.15
CA PRO A 112 25.71 8.55 11.54
C PRO A 112 26.35 7.55 12.50
N GLY A 113 26.63 6.34 12.02
CA GLY A 113 27.29 5.28 12.77
C GLY A 113 26.35 4.43 13.64
N THR A 114 25.06 4.76 13.73
CA THR A 114 24.09 3.90 14.43
C THR A 114 23.81 2.62 13.63
N PRO A 115 23.88 1.43 14.26
CA PRO A 115 23.45 0.17 13.63
C PRO A 115 22.06 0.27 13.04
N CYS A 116 21.90 -0.16 11.79
CA CYS A 116 20.64 -0.07 11.07
C CYS A 116 20.30 -1.39 10.36
N LEU A 117 19.07 -1.88 10.56
CA LEU A 117 18.51 -3.00 9.82
C LEU A 117 17.27 -2.53 9.05
N VAL A 118 17.24 -2.80 7.75
CA VAL A 118 16.12 -2.46 6.87
C VAL A 118 15.49 -3.74 6.33
N VAL A 119 14.18 -3.87 6.47
CA VAL A 119 13.37 -4.93 5.87
C VAL A 119 12.37 -4.31 4.88
N THR A 120 12.51 -4.66 3.61
CA THR A 120 11.66 -4.16 2.52
C THR A 120 11.34 -5.27 1.50
N ASN A 121 10.56 -4.97 0.45
CA ASN A 121 10.29 -5.89 -0.65
C ASN A 121 11.48 -5.98 -1.62
N THR A 122 11.57 -7.08 -2.38
CA THR A 122 12.67 -7.33 -3.33
C THR A 122 12.86 -6.20 -4.34
N GLU A 123 11.78 -5.59 -4.83
CA GLU A 123 11.85 -4.51 -5.82
C GLU A 123 12.45 -3.22 -5.26
N ASN A 124 12.34 -3.01 -3.95
CA ASN A 124 12.85 -1.81 -3.28
C ASN A 124 14.19 -2.07 -2.56
N ALA A 125 14.64 -3.32 -2.50
CA ALA A 125 15.89 -3.68 -1.84
C ALA A 125 17.09 -3.18 -2.64
N ALA A 126 17.88 -2.30 -2.03
CA ALA A 126 19.14 -1.82 -2.58
C ALA A 126 20.17 -1.64 -1.48
N ALA A 127 21.47 -1.68 -1.83
CA ALA A 127 22.54 -1.46 -0.86
C ALA A 127 22.43 -0.05 -0.25
N LEU A 128 22.52 0.04 1.07
CA LEU A 128 22.54 1.28 1.82
C LEU A 128 23.74 1.26 2.77
N HIS A 129 24.67 2.18 2.58
CA HIS A 129 25.85 2.29 3.43
C HIS A 129 25.44 2.52 4.89
N GLY A 130 26.01 1.73 5.81
CA GLY A 130 25.66 1.78 7.24
C GLY A 130 24.41 0.98 7.63
N ALA A 131 23.75 0.29 6.70
CA ALA A 131 22.61 -0.58 6.98
C ALA A 131 22.81 -2.02 6.48
N THR A 132 22.28 -2.98 7.23
CA THR A 132 21.96 -4.31 6.70
C THR A 132 20.59 -4.24 6.05
N VAL A 133 20.48 -4.63 4.78
CA VAL A 133 19.21 -4.60 4.03
C VAL A 133 18.78 -6.03 3.73
N MET A 134 17.55 -6.38 4.13
CA MET A 134 16.93 -7.68 3.90
C MET A 134 15.64 -7.52 3.09
N ALA A 135 15.42 -8.47 2.17
CA ALA A 135 14.19 -8.55 1.40
C ALA A 135 13.28 -9.64 1.99
N GLY A 136 11.99 -9.34 2.14
CA GLY A 136 10.94 -10.29 2.47
C GLY A 136 9.88 -10.39 1.36
N GLY A 137 9.19 -11.52 1.30
CA GLY A 137 8.08 -11.74 0.38
C GLY A 137 6.88 -10.81 0.67
N HIS A 138 6.30 -10.27 -0.40
CA HIS A 138 5.09 -9.45 -0.39
C HIS A 138 4.30 -9.66 -1.70
N PRO A 139 2.96 -9.80 -1.67
CA PRO A 139 2.07 -9.66 -0.52
C PRO A 139 1.99 -10.92 0.37
N VAL A 140 2.57 -12.03 -0.09
CA VAL A 140 2.58 -13.31 0.64
C VAL A 140 3.94 -13.48 1.33
N PRO A 141 3.98 -13.75 2.64
CA PRO A 141 5.24 -14.02 3.33
C PRO A 141 5.96 -15.26 2.79
N ASP A 142 7.28 -15.23 2.76
CA ASP A 142 8.15 -16.34 2.37
C ASP A 142 9.25 -16.60 3.41
N GLU A 143 10.21 -17.47 3.07
CA GLU A 143 11.34 -17.76 3.95
C GLU A 143 12.26 -16.54 4.16
N GLY A 144 12.30 -15.61 3.19
CA GLY A 144 12.93 -14.30 3.35
C GLY A 144 12.26 -13.48 4.44
N SER A 145 10.91 -13.45 4.44
CA SER A 145 10.11 -12.80 5.49
C SER A 145 10.37 -13.39 6.88
N LEU A 146 10.56 -14.72 6.97
CA LEU A 146 10.86 -15.40 8.23
C LEU A 146 12.24 -15.00 8.77
N ARG A 147 13.28 -15.04 7.91
CA ARG A 147 14.62 -14.60 8.28
C ARG A 147 14.65 -13.13 8.69
N ALA A 148 13.96 -12.27 7.94
CA ALA A 148 13.88 -10.84 8.22
C ALA A 148 13.15 -10.54 9.54
N GLY A 149 12.06 -11.25 9.84
CA GLY A 149 11.35 -11.11 11.11
C GLY A 149 12.22 -11.50 12.31
N ARG A 150 12.95 -12.61 12.22
CA ARG A 150 13.89 -13.04 13.26
C ARG A 150 15.06 -12.06 13.45
N ALA A 151 15.58 -11.51 12.35
CA ALA A 151 16.64 -10.50 12.39
C ALA A 151 16.17 -9.20 13.06
N LEU A 152 14.94 -8.76 12.80
CA LEU A 152 14.35 -7.60 13.50
C LEU A 152 14.25 -7.82 15.00
N VAL A 153 13.73 -8.98 15.42
CA VAL A 153 13.65 -9.34 16.84
C VAL A 153 15.05 -9.37 17.47
N ALA A 154 16.03 -10.00 16.81
CA ALA A 154 17.40 -10.05 17.31
C ALA A 154 18.05 -8.65 17.43
N ALA A 155 17.83 -7.77 16.44
CA ALA A 155 18.37 -6.42 16.43
C ALA A 155 17.84 -5.61 17.61
N VAL A 156 16.52 -5.62 17.84
CA VAL A 156 15.94 -4.85 18.96
C VAL A 156 16.27 -5.46 20.32
N SER A 157 16.34 -6.79 20.44
CA SER A 157 16.69 -7.47 21.70
C SER A 157 18.17 -7.31 22.10
N SER A 158 19.03 -6.85 21.19
CA SER A 158 20.43 -6.56 21.51
C SER A 158 20.62 -5.24 22.27
N VAL A 159 19.58 -4.40 22.31
CA VAL A 159 19.61 -3.10 23.01
C VAL A 159 19.28 -3.31 24.49
N GLY A 160 20.24 -3.00 25.35
CA GLY A 160 20.11 -3.17 26.79
C GLY A 160 19.26 -2.08 27.47
N ALA A 161 19.15 -2.18 28.80
CA ALA A 161 18.48 -1.18 29.62
C ALA A 161 19.08 0.23 29.46
N GLY A 162 18.21 1.23 29.34
CA GLY A 162 18.60 2.62 29.07
C GLY A 162 18.95 2.92 27.61
N GLY A 163 18.96 1.90 26.74
CA GLY A 163 19.14 2.09 25.30
C GLY A 163 17.89 2.57 24.60
N ARG A 164 18.04 2.99 23.34
CA ARG A 164 16.98 3.57 22.52
C ARG A 164 16.90 2.93 21.14
N ILE A 165 15.68 2.60 20.74
CA ILE A 165 15.35 2.03 19.43
C ILE A 165 14.51 3.03 18.65
N LEU A 166 14.95 3.36 17.44
CA LEU A 166 14.15 4.07 16.46
C LEU A 166 13.55 3.08 15.46
N ALA A 167 12.24 2.88 15.52
CA ALA A 167 11.49 2.04 14.61
C ALA A 167 10.87 2.88 13.47
N LEU A 168 11.25 2.61 12.23
CA LEU A 168 10.74 3.27 11.04
C LEU A 168 9.75 2.33 10.34
N ILE A 169 8.46 2.61 10.44
CA ILE A 169 7.40 1.68 10.02
C ILE A 169 6.65 2.25 8.82
N SER A 170 6.44 1.44 7.80
CA SER A 170 5.60 1.76 6.64
C SER A 170 4.79 0.55 6.17
N GLY A 171 3.95 0.78 5.16
CA GLY A 171 3.11 -0.23 4.52
C GLY A 171 3.81 -1.53 4.12
N GLY A 172 3.05 -2.62 4.11
CA GLY A 172 3.51 -3.97 3.71
C GLY A 172 4.27 -4.76 4.80
N GLY A 173 4.62 -4.14 5.94
CA GLY A 173 5.40 -4.79 7.01
C GLY A 173 4.84 -6.12 7.52
N SER A 174 3.51 -6.29 7.44
CA SER A 174 2.82 -7.53 7.84
C SER A 174 3.30 -8.77 7.10
N ALA A 175 3.62 -8.65 5.81
CA ALA A 175 4.10 -9.74 4.98
C ALA A 175 5.63 -9.80 4.91
N LEU A 176 6.28 -8.63 4.87
CA LEU A 176 7.72 -8.48 4.73
C LEU A 176 8.52 -9.04 5.91
N ALA A 177 7.94 -9.03 7.12
CA ALA A 177 8.56 -9.60 8.30
C ALA A 177 7.57 -10.45 9.08
N VAL A 178 7.91 -11.72 9.26
CA VAL A 178 7.11 -12.67 10.04
C VAL A 178 8.03 -13.38 11.01
N ASP A 179 7.64 -13.43 12.27
CA ASP A 179 8.28 -14.29 13.27
C ASP A 179 7.18 -14.99 14.08
N PRO A 180 6.82 -16.24 13.75
CA PRO A 180 5.80 -17.00 14.46
C PRO A 180 6.22 -17.32 15.90
N VAL A 181 5.25 -17.46 16.81
CA VAL A 181 5.51 -17.98 18.16
C VAL A 181 5.70 -19.50 18.09
N PRO A 182 6.82 -20.08 18.54
CA PRO A 182 6.99 -21.54 18.53
C PRO A 182 5.90 -22.27 19.34
N PRO A 183 5.38 -23.42 18.85
CA PRO A 183 5.84 -24.20 17.69
C PRO A 183 5.18 -23.81 16.34
N VAL A 184 4.43 -22.70 16.27
CA VAL A 184 3.79 -22.27 15.02
C VAL A 184 4.85 -22.06 13.95
N THR A 185 4.62 -22.63 12.77
CA THR A 185 5.52 -22.50 11.62
C THR A 185 5.02 -21.45 10.63
N LEU A 186 5.86 -21.09 9.65
CA LEU A 186 5.43 -20.26 8.53
C LEU A 186 4.30 -20.92 7.74
N ALA A 187 4.37 -22.24 7.55
CA ALA A 187 3.33 -23.02 6.88
C ALA A 187 1.99 -22.97 7.63
N ASP A 188 2.02 -23.05 8.96
CA ASP A 188 0.82 -22.92 9.79
C ASP A 188 0.18 -21.54 9.64
N LYS A 189 0.98 -20.46 9.65
CA LYS A 189 0.45 -19.10 9.44
C LYS A 189 -0.15 -18.92 8.04
N ALA A 190 0.45 -19.54 7.02
CA ALA A 190 -0.10 -19.53 5.66
C ALA A 190 -1.42 -20.30 5.58
N ALA A 191 -1.50 -21.50 6.18
CA ALA A 191 -2.72 -22.30 6.25
C ALA A 191 -3.84 -21.56 6.99
N LEU A 192 -3.54 -21.00 8.16
CA LEU A 192 -4.46 -20.16 8.93
C LEU A 192 -4.98 -18.99 8.09
N SER A 193 -4.09 -18.22 7.45
CA SER A 193 -4.49 -17.05 6.67
C SER A 193 -5.44 -17.41 5.52
N ARG A 194 -5.22 -18.55 4.84
CA ARG A 194 -6.12 -19.06 3.80
C ARG A 194 -7.50 -19.42 4.36
N LEU A 195 -7.55 -20.05 5.53
CA LEU A 195 -8.82 -20.41 6.19
C LEU A 195 -9.62 -19.18 6.60
N LEU A 196 -8.97 -18.19 7.23
CA LEU A 196 -9.64 -16.95 7.65
C LEU A 196 -10.20 -16.18 6.45
N LEU A 197 -9.40 -16.04 5.38
CA LEU A 197 -9.85 -15.41 4.13
C LEU A 197 -11.00 -16.17 3.48
N GLY A 198 -10.90 -17.50 3.39
CA GLY A 198 -11.94 -18.34 2.81
C GLY A 198 -13.25 -18.32 3.60
N ALA A 199 -13.20 -17.99 4.89
CA ALA A 199 -14.36 -17.82 5.75
C ALA A 199 -14.91 -16.38 5.78
N GLY A 200 -14.32 -15.45 5.01
CA GLY A 200 -14.77 -14.07 4.94
C GLY A 200 -14.54 -13.28 6.23
N PHE A 201 -13.43 -13.53 6.92
CA PHE A 201 -12.99 -12.68 8.03
C PHE A 201 -12.57 -11.32 7.50
N ASP A 202 -12.99 -10.25 8.18
CA ASP A 202 -12.49 -8.91 7.87
C ASP A 202 -11.06 -8.69 8.41
N ILE A 203 -10.45 -7.55 8.06
CA ILE A 203 -9.06 -7.27 8.42
C ILE A 203 -8.83 -7.19 9.95
N MET A 204 -9.84 -6.75 10.71
CA MET A 204 -9.74 -6.60 12.16
C MET A 204 -9.86 -7.97 12.83
N GLU A 205 -10.85 -8.77 12.42
CA GLU A 205 -11.01 -10.17 12.83
C GLU A 205 -9.75 -11.00 12.52
N MET A 206 -9.19 -10.84 11.31
CA MET A 206 -7.95 -11.51 10.92
C MET A 206 -6.76 -11.11 11.78
N ASN A 207 -6.61 -9.80 12.07
CA ASN A 207 -5.49 -9.29 12.84
C ASN A 207 -5.58 -9.67 14.32
N LEU A 208 -6.78 -9.72 14.91
CA LEU A 208 -7.00 -10.26 16.25
C LEU A 208 -6.37 -11.65 16.42
N VAL A 209 -6.58 -12.55 15.45
CA VAL A 209 -5.99 -13.90 15.50
C VAL A 209 -4.50 -13.86 15.17
N ARG A 210 -4.10 -13.19 14.08
CA ARG A 210 -2.73 -13.25 13.54
C ARG A 210 -1.69 -12.59 14.44
N GLN A 211 -2.05 -11.53 15.16
CA GLN A 211 -1.13 -10.81 16.06
C GLN A 211 -0.75 -11.69 17.25
N ASN A 212 -1.72 -12.41 17.82
CA ASN A 212 -1.54 -13.33 18.96
C ASN A 212 -0.64 -14.54 18.65
N LEU A 213 -0.42 -14.82 17.37
CA LEU A 213 0.44 -15.89 16.85
C LEU A 213 1.78 -15.35 16.31
N SER A 214 2.22 -14.17 16.76
CA SER A 214 3.40 -13.47 16.24
C SER A 214 4.29 -12.97 17.38
N ARG A 215 5.61 -13.16 17.25
CA ARG A 215 6.61 -12.55 18.12
C ARG A 215 6.87 -11.08 17.78
N LEU A 216 6.53 -10.64 16.57
CA LEU A 216 6.81 -9.29 16.08
C LEU A 216 5.59 -8.36 16.13
N LYS A 217 4.38 -8.89 15.91
CA LYS A 217 3.15 -8.12 15.69
C LYS A 217 2.41 -7.89 17.03
N GLY A 218 1.46 -6.95 17.05
CA GLY A 218 0.69 -6.63 18.27
C GLY A 218 1.59 -6.32 19.46
N GLY A 219 2.56 -5.44 19.28
CA GLY A 219 3.50 -4.99 20.31
C GLY A 219 4.72 -5.88 20.46
N GLY A 220 4.88 -6.87 19.59
CA GLY A 220 5.96 -7.87 19.67
C GLY A 220 7.34 -7.26 19.52
N LEU A 221 7.53 -6.30 18.61
CA LEU A 221 8.79 -5.57 18.47
C LEU A 221 9.11 -4.75 19.72
N ALA A 222 8.11 -4.07 20.30
CA ALA A 222 8.27 -3.35 21.55
C ALA A 222 8.64 -4.26 22.73
N ARG A 223 7.98 -5.42 22.85
CA ARG A 223 8.31 -6.43 23.87
C ARG A 223 9.72 -7.01 23.67
N ALA A 224 10.12 -7.26 22.43
CA ALA A 224 11.44 -7.79 22.12
C ALA A 224 12.56 -6.78 22.42
N GLY A 225 12.30 -5.47 22.27
CA GLY A 225 13.25 -4.42 22.61
C GLY A 225 13.28 -4.04 24.09
N ALA A 226 12.34 -4.51 24.90
CA ALA A 226 12.31 -4.18 26.32
C ALA A 226 13.58 -4.68 27.03
N PRO A 227 14.18 -3.90 27.95
CA PRO A 227 13.66 -2.66 28.55
C PRO A 227 14.10 -1.35 27.86
N ALA A 228 14.60 -1.38 26.62
CA ALA A 228 14.96 -0.18 25.87
C ALA A 228 13.72 0.68 25.52
N GLU A 229 13.92 1.98 25.37
CA GLU A 229 12.88 2.90 24.91
C GLU A 229 12.66 2.75 23.40
N VAL A 230 11.40 2.67 22.97
CA VAL A 230 11.05 2.57 21.54
C VAL A 230 10.30 3.82 21.09
N GLU A 231 10.89 4.55 20.14
CA GLU A 231 10.20 5.60 19.38
C GLU A 231 9.97 5.11 17.95
N ALA A 232 8.72 5.18 17.50
CA ALA A 232 8.29 4.74 16.19
C ALA A 232 7.85 5.93 15.33
N LEU A 233 8.45 6.06 14.15
CA LEU A 233 8.01 6.96 13.09
C LEU A 233 7.26 6.15 12.04
N VAL A 234 6.00 6.51 11.79
CA VAL A 234 5.07 5.71 11.01
C VAL A 234 4.64 6.48 9.76
N LEU A 235 4.80 5.86 8.60
CA LEU A 235 4.21 6.28 7.33
C LEU A 235 3.01 5.37 7.03
N SER A 236 1.81 5.90 7.23
CA SER A 236 0.57 5.12 7.18
C SER A 236 0.03 4.97 5.77
N ASP A 237 -0.11 3.72 5.33
CA ASP A 237 -0.90 3.33 4.15
C ASP A 237 -2.30 2.84 4.52
N VAL A 238 -2.73 3.01 5.77
CA VAL A 238 -4.04 2.57 6.27
C VAL A 238 -4.95 3.78 6.39
N VAL A 239 -6.10 3.74 5.73
CA VAL A 239 -7.15 4.75 5.91
C VAL A 239 -7.59 4.77 7.38
N GLY A 240 -7.59 5.96 8.00
CA GLY A 240 -7.90 6.14 9.41
C GLY A 240 -6.69 6.06 10.36
N ASP A 241 -5.50 5.75 9.84
CA ASP A 241 -4.23 5.78 10.58
C ASP A 241 -4.19 4.90 11.85
N GLU A 242 -4.92 3.78 11.85
CA GLU A 242 -4.95 2.85 12.98
C GLU A 242 -3.61 2.12 13.15
N LEU A 243 -2.83 2.52 14.16
CA LEU A 243 -1.50 1.95 14.44
C LEU A 243 -1.50 0.42 14.64
N ALA A 244 -2.57 -0.14 15.21
CA ALA A 244 -2.69 -1.59 15.40
C ALA A 244 -2.81 -2.36 14.08
N VAL A 245 -3.31 -1.70 13.02
CA VAL A 245 -3.46 -2.27 11.68
C VAL A 245 -2.16 -2.09 10.88
N ILE A 246 -1.52 -0.92 10.96
CA ILE A 246 -0.31 -0.59 10.20
C ILE A 246 0.81 -1.57 10.56
N ALA A 247 1.30 -2.32 9.55
CA ALA A 247 2.27 -3.40 9.74
C ALA A 247 1.87 -4.43 10.84
N SER A 248 0.58 -4.56 11.14
CA SER A 248 0.02 -5.32 12.26
C SER A 248 0.55 -4.87 13.64
N GLY A 249 0.78 -3.57 13.81
CA GLY A 249 1.02 -2.92 15.09
C GLY A 249 2.21 -3.46 15.88
N PRO A 250 3.45 -3.47 15.35
CA PRO A 250 4.60 -4.04 16.06
C PRO A 250 4.98 -3.28 17.35
N THR A 251 4.55 -2.02 17.49
CA THR A 251 4.88 -1.10 18.60
C THR A 251 3.67 -0.63 19.40
N VAL A 252 2.52 -1.27 19.23
CA VAL A 252 1.27 -0.99 19.96
C VAL A 252 0.62 -2.29 20.43
N PRO A 253 -0.21 -2.30 21.48
CA PRO A 253 -0.89 -3.50 21.96
C PRO A 253 -1.63 -4.27 20.85
N PRO A 254 -1.78 -5.60 21.00
CA PRO A 254 -2.58 -6.37 20.05
C PRO A 254 -4.06 -5.92 20.11
N MET A 255 -4.80 -6.14 19.02
CA MET A 255 -6.23 -5.80 18.92
C MET A 255 -7.10 -6.50 19.96
N GLY A 256 -6.61 -7.60 20.52
CA GLY A 256 -7.24 -8.32 21.61
C GLY A 256 -6.36 -9.49 22.04
N THR A 257 -6.92 -10.29 22.92
CA THR A 257 -6.27 -11.38 23.64
C THR A 257 -6.31 -12.71 22.88
N ARG A 258 -5.51 -13.68 23.33
CA ARG A 258 -5.56 -15.06 22.84
C ARG A 258 -6.93 -15.68 23.10
N ALA A 259 -7.50 -15.43 24.28
CA ALA A 259 -8.85 -15.87 24.63
C ALA A 259 -9.92 -15.35 23.67
N GLU A 260 -9.91 -14.05 23.34
CA GLU A 260 -10.85 -13.45 22.39
C GLU A 260 -10.66 -14.01 20.96
N ALA A 261 -9.41 -14.19 20.52
CA ALA A 261 -9.12 -14.82 19.24
C ALA A 261 -9.67 -16.25 19.15
N ARG A 262 -9.55 -17.03 20.23
CA ARG A 262 -10.14 -18.37 20.32
C ARG A 262 -11.67 -18.31 20.23
N VAL A 263 -12.32 -17.47 21.05
CA VAL A 263 -13.79 -17.33 21.05
C VAL A 263 -14.30 -16.92 19.68
N LEU A 264 -13.61 -16.01 18.97
CA LEU A 264 -13.96 -15.64 17.61
C LEU A 264 -13.89 -16.83 16.64
N LEU A 265 -12.82 -17.63 16.71
CA LEU A 265 -12.64 -18.81 15.86
C LEU A 265 -13.69 -19.90 16.15
N GLU A 266 -14.08 -20.10 17.41
CA GLU A 266 -15.15 -21.02 17.82
C GLU A 266 -16.51 -20.54 17.28
N ARG A 267 -16.84 -19.25 17.45
CA ARG A 267 -18.08 -18.65 16.95
C ARG A 267 -18.24 -18.69 15.43
N ARG A 268 -17.13 -18.82 14.69
CA ARG A 268 -17.08 -18.88 13.23
C ARG A 268 -16.87 -20.31 12.71
N ASP A 269 -17.00 -21.32 13.58
CA ASP A 269 -16.83 -22.75 13.26
C ASP A 269 -15.48 -23.08 12.58
N LEU A 270 -14.43 -22.33 12.92
CA LEU A 270 -13.08 -22.51 12.37
C LEU A 270 -12.10 -23.13 13.35
N TRP A 271 -12.40 -23.12 14.65
CA TRP A 271 -11.45 -23.55 15.69
C TRP A 271 -10.86 -24.94 15.41
N GLU A 272 -11.70 -25.93 15.10
CA GLU A 272 -11.24 -27.29 14.82
C GLU A 272 -10.51 -27.46 13.48
N ARG A 273 -10.57 -26.45 12.60
CA ARG A 273 -9.99 -26.50 11.25
C ARG A 273 -8.62 -25.84 11.16
N ILE A 274 -8.26 -24.99 12.11
CA ILE A 274 -6.95 -24.32 12.11
C ILE A 274 -5.83 -25.27 12.54
N PRO A 275 -4.55 -25.00 12.18
CA PRO A 275 -3.43 -25.85 12.57
C PRO A 275 -3.35 -26.06 14.09
N GLN A 276 -3.00 -27.28 14.52
CA GLN A 276 -2.91 -27.63 15.94
C GLN A 276 -1.96 -26.70 16.71
N THR A 277 -0.80 -26.37 16.13
CA THR A 277 0.19 -25.47 16.73
C THR A 277 -0.38 -24.07 17.02
N CYS A 278 -1.30 -23.58 16.16
CA CYS A 278 -2.00 -22.32 16.39
C CYS A 278 -2.97 -22.43 17.57
N ARG A 279 -3.74 -23.52 17.65
CA ARG A 279 -4.64 -23.77 18.80
C ARG A 279 -3.87 -23.83 20.11
N ASP A 280 -2.76 -24.57 20.11
CA ASP A 280 -1.91 -24.72 21.30
C ASP A 280 -1.40 -23.37 21.80
N VAL A 281 -0.97 -22.48 20.89
CA VAL A 281 -0.52 -21.13 21.27
C VAL A 281 -1.68 -20.25 21.75
N LEU A 282 -2.86 -20.31 21.13
CA LEU A 282 -4.04 -19.54 21.55
C LEU A 282 -4.63 -20.02 22.89
N CYS A 283 -4.28 -21.23 23.35
CA CYS A 283 -4.65 -21.74 24.66
C CYS A 283 -3.61 -21.44 25.76
N ARG A 284 -2.47 -20.82 25.43
CA ARG A 284 -1.47 -20.39 26.43
C ARG A 284 -1.94 -19.14 27.17
N GLU A 285 -1.28 -18.85 28.28
CA GLU A 285 -1.39 -17.56 28.99
C GLU A 285 -1.19 -16.37 28.05
N GLU A 286 -1.79 -15.24 28.38
CA GLU A 286 -1.67 -14.03 27.57
C GLU A 286 -0.24 -13.53 27.46
N THR A 287 0.08 -12.83 26.37
CA THR A 287 1.38 -12.18 26.25
C THR A 287 1.53 -11.10 27.31
N ALA A 288 2.75 -10.91 27.82
CA ALA A 288 3.07 -9.79 28.69
C ALA A 288 2.57 -8.45 28.08
N PRO A 289 2.17 -7.46 28.90
CA PRO A 289 1.73 -6.17 28.41
C PRO A 289 2.75 -5.54 27.47
N THR A 290 2.26 -4.81 26.47
CA THR A 290 3.14 -4.08 25.55
C THR A 290 3.72 -2.87 26.28
N PRO A 291 5.06 -2.72 26.34
CA PRO A 291 5.68 -1.53 26.92
C PRO A 291 5.20 -0.25 26.21
N PRO A 292 5.06 0.88 26.93
CA PRO A 292 4.70 2.14 26.30
C PRO A 292 5.76 2.54 25.27
N CYS A 293 5.31 2.87 24.06
CA CYS A 293 6.17 3.33 22.96
C CYS A 293 5.73 4.71 22.50
N ARG A 294 6.67 5.55 22.08
CA ARG A 294 6.36 6.84 21.47
C ARG A 294 6.07 6.65 19.99
N ASN A 295 4.80 6.58 19.60
CA ASN A 295 4.40 6.39 18.20
C ASN A 295 4.02 7.74 17.57
N ARG A 296 4.58 8.07 16.39
CA ARG A 296 4.30 9.29 15.63
C ARG A 296 4.02 8.96 14.18
N ILE A 297 2.81 9.25 13.72
CA ILE A 297 2.48 9.23 12.29
C ILE A 297 3.06 10.50 11.66
N ILE A 298 4.05 10.32 10.78
CA ILE A 298 4.74 11.43 10.10
C ILE A 298 4.18 11.71 8.71
N GLY A 299 3.53 10.72 8.10
CA GLY A 299 2.81 10.86 6.85
C GLY A 299 1.65 9.88 6.77
N SER A 300 0.57 10.29 6.10
CA SER A 300 -0.61 9.48 5.87
C SER A 300 -1.41 9.98 4.67
N ASN A 301 -2.45 9.23 4.29
CA ASN A 301 -3.38 9.61 3.24
C ASN A 301 -4.03 10.97 3.54
N ARG A 302 -4.53 11.16 4.78
CA ARG A 302 -5.15 12.41 5.22
C ARG A 302 -4.22 13.60 5.07
N LEU A 303 -2.97 13.48 5.55
CA LEU A 303 -1.98 14.56 5.43
C LEU A 303 -1.67 14.89 3.97
N SER A 304 -1.70 13.90 3.08
CA SER A 304 -1.47 14.10 1.65
C SER A 304 -2.66 14.77 0.96
N ALA A 305 -3.88 14.41 1.34
CA ALA A 305 -5.10 15.08 0.88
C ALA A 305 -5.19 16.53 1.38
N GLU A 306 -4.76 16.81 2.61
CA GLU A 306 -4.62 18.19 3.12
C GLU A 306 -3.59 19.00 2.32
N ALA A 307 -2.48 18.38 1.89
CA ALA A 307 -1.51 19.06 1.02
C ALA A 307 -2.06 19.37 -0.38
N MET A 308 -2.95 18.52 -0.91
CA MET A 308 -3.68 18.82 -2.15
C MET A 308 -4.59 20.04 -1.97
N LEU A 309 -5.24 20.18 -0.81
CA LEU A 309 -6.08 21.34 -0.49
C LEU A 309 -5.27 22.64 -0.43
N VAL A 310 -4.05 22.59 0.13
CA VAL A 310 -3.12 23.73 0.12
C VAL A 310 -2.69 24.10 -1.30
N ALA A 311 -2.48 23.10 -2.17
CA ALA A 311 -2.10 23.31 -3.56
C ALA A 311 -3.25 23.79 -4.47
N ALA A 312 -4.50 23.67 -4.00
CA ALA A 312 -5.71 24.01 -4.76
C ALA A 312 -6.62 24.98 -3.98
N PRO A 313 -6.28 26.27 -3.89
CA PRO A 313 -7.13 27.26 -3.24
C PRO A 313 -8.54 27.28 -3.85
N GLY A 314 -9.57 27.17 -3.01
CA GLY A 314 -10.97 27.11 -3.44
C GLY A 314 -11.49 25.69 -3.71
N ALA A 315 -10.64 24.67 -3.69
CA ALA A 315 -11.11 23.29 -3.68
C ALA A 315 -11.75 22.92 -2.33
N THR A 316 -12.54 21.84 -2.33
CA THR A 316 -13.07 21.24 -1.10
C THR A 316 -12.56 19.82 -0.96
N LEU A 317 -11.86 19.54 0.14
CA LEU A 317 -11.55 18.18 0.56
C LEU A 317 -12.77 17.54 1.21
N ASP A 318 -13.16 16.37 0.71
CA ASP A 318 -14.24 15.60 1.32
C ASP A 318 -13.78 14.96 2.64
N PRO A 319 -14.54 15.14 3.74
CA PRO A 319 -14.15 14.62 5.05
C PRO A 319 -14.26 13.10 5.16
N ILE A 320 -15.02 12.44 4.29
CA ILE A 320 -15.21 10.99 4.31
C ILE A 320 -14.26 10.37 3.28
N PRO A 321 -13.32 9.49 3.69
CA PRO A 321 -12.44 8.82 2.74
C PRO A 321 -13.21 8.06 1.65
N LEU A 322 -12.63 7.94 0.46
CA LEU A 322 -13.16 7.05 -0.59
C LEU A 322 -12.69 5.62 -0.32
N THR A 323 -13.56 4.81 0.28
CA THR A 323 -13.32 3.39 0.56
C THR A 323 -14.43 2.53 0.01
N GLY A 324 -14.19 1.22 -0.09
CA GLY A 324 -15.17 0.26 -0.65
C GLY A 324 -15.11 0.17 -2.17
N ASP A 325 -16.18 -0.35 -2.77
CA ASP A 325 -16.21 -0.67 -4.19
C ASP A 325 -16.09 0.58 -5.09
N VAL A 326 -15.29 0.48 -6.15
CA VAL A 326 -15.06 1.56 -7.12
C VAL A 326 -16.35 2.04 -7.81
N ALA A 327 -17.41 1.22 -7.92
CA ALA A 327 -18.68 1.65 -8.49
C ALA A 327 -19.41 2.65 -7.58
N ASP A 328 -19.44 2.38 -6.27
CA ASP A 328 -20.06 3.27 -5.29
C ASP A 328 -19.27 4.58 -5.17
N ALA A 329 -17.93 4.49 -5.19
CA ALA A 329 -17.05 5.65 -5.23
C ALA A 329 -17.31 6.51 -6.48
N ALA A 330 -17.43 5.90 -7.65
CA ALA A 330 -17.73 6.63 -8.89
C ALA A 330 -19.08 7.35 -8.84
N ALA A 331 -20.13 6.71 -8.30
CA ALA A 331 -21.45 7.31 -8.14
C ALA A 331 -21.40 8.54 -7.22
N ARG A 332 -20.66 8.44 -6.10
CA ARG A 332 -20.45 9.55 -5.17
C ARG A 332 -19.68 10.72 -5.80
N ILE A 333 -18.64 10.43 -6.58
CA ILE A 333 -17.88 11.46 -7.30
C ILE A 333 -18.75 12.15 -8.35
N ALA A 334 -19.52 11.38 -9.12
CA ALA A 334 -20.44 11.92 -10.12
C ALA A 334 -21.51 12.83 -9.49
N ALA A 335 -22.06 12.45 -8.34
CA ALA A 335 -23.01 13.28 -7.58
C ALA A 335 -22.38 14.59 -7.05
N ALA A 336 -21.06 14.62 -6.87
CA ALA A 336 -20.32 15.81 -6.43
C ALA A 336 -19.91 16.75 -7.59
N ALA A 337 -20.10 16.33 -8.84
CA ALA A 337 -19.71 17.07 -10.05
C ALA A 337 -20.67 18.25 -10.31
N ARG A 338 -20.38 19.40 -9.70
CA ARG A 338 -21.15 20.64 -9.85
C ARG A 338 -20.33 21.72 -10.56
N PRO A 339 -20.96 22.62 -11.34
CA PRO A 339 -20.25 23.69 -12.06
C PRO A 339 -19.38 24.57 -11.15
N GLY A 340 -18.17 24.90 -11.61
CA GLY A 340 -17.22 25.75 -10.90
C GLY A 340 -16.68 25.18 -9.60
N VAL A 341 -16.67 23.85 -9.43
CA VAL A 341 -16.22 23.19 -8.20
C VAL A 341 -15.00 22.32 -8.48
N MET A 342 -14.02 22.41 -7.57
CA MET A 342 -12.94 21.45 -7.43
C MET A 342 -13.13 20.64 -6.15
N ARG A 343 -13.09 19.31 -6.27
CA ARG A 343 -13.24 18.37 -5.17
C ARG A 343 -12.02 17.49 -5.05
N LEU A 344 -11.61 17.25 -3.82
CA LEU A 344 -10.47 16.41 -3.47
C LEU A 344 -10.95 15.26 -2.60
N TRP A 345 -10.35 14.10 -2.79
CA TRP A 345 -10.53 12.95 -1.93
C TRP A 345 -9.19 12.27 -1.66
N GLY A 346 -9.12 11.61 -0.52
CA GLY A 346 -8.17 10.55 -0.26
C GLY A 346 -8.91 9.29 0.16
N GLY A 347 -8.27 8.14 0.02
CA GLY A 347 -8.82 6.88 0.50
C GLY A 347 -8.15 5.69 -0.12
N GLU A 348 -8.86 4.58 -0.14
CA GLU A 348 -8.42 3.35 -0.77
C GLU A 348 -9.63 2.53 -1.21
N THR A 349 -9.89 2.49 -2.52
CA THR A 349 -11.02 1.73 -3.07
C THR A 349 -10.66 0.26 -3.30
N THR A 350 -11.66 -0.56 -3.57
CA THR A 350 -11.51 -1.95 -3.98
C THR A 350 -12.24 -2.19 -5.29
N VAL A 351 -11.76 -3.16 -6.06
CA VAL A 351 -12.39 -3.56 -7.32
C VAL A 351 -12.84 -5.01 -7.22
N VAL A 352 -14.09 -5.27 -7.56
CA VAL A 352 -14.60 -6.63 -7.70
C VAL A 352 -14.14 -7.19 -9.06
N LEU A 353 -13.25 -8.19 -9.00
CA LEU A 353 -12.75 -8.89 -10.17
C LEU A 353 -13.82 -9.84 -10.72
N ARG A 354 -14.29 -9.56 -11.95
CA ARG A 354 -15.27 -10.35 -12.71
C ARG A 354 -14.69 -10.92 -13.99
N GLY A 355 -13.71 -10.23 -14.59
CA GLY A 355 -13.02 -10.65 -15.81
C GLY A 355 -11.55 -11.00 -15.62
N THR A 356 -10.85 -11.15 -16.74
CA THR A 356 -9.41 -11.44 -16.81
C THR A 356 -8.63 -10.30 -17.45
N GLY A 357 -9.24 -9.11 -17.54
CA GLY A 357 -8.61 -7.92 -18.09
C GLY A 357 -7.46 -7.39 -17.23
N ARG A 358 -6.76 -6.39 -17.76
CA ARG A 358 -5.68 -5.70 -17.06
C ARG A 358 -6.15 -4.30 -16.64
N GLY A 359 -5.91 -3.96 -15.38
CA GLY A 359 -6.27 -2.67 -14.81
C GLY A 359 -6.02 -2.63 -13.30
N GLY A 360 -6.43 -1.54 -12.69
CA GLY A 360 -6.42 -1.36 -11.25
C GLY A 360 -7.62 -0.53 -10.79
N ARG A 361 -7.73 -0.32 -9.47
CA ARG A 361 -8.88 0.36 -8.86
C ARG A 361 -8.94 1.84 -9.25
N ASN A 362 -7.80 2.53 -9.37
CA ASN A 362 -7.77 3.94 -9.76
C ASN A 362 -8.12 4.13 -11.24
N GLN A 363 -7.61 3.24 -12.10
CA GLN A 363 -7.97 3.19 -13.51
C GLN A 363 -9.45 2.87 -13.71
N GLU A 364 -9.97 1.88 -12.97
CA GLU A 364 -11.37 1.50 -13.05
C GLU A 364 -12.29 2.61 -12.54
N LEU A 365 -11.93 3.27 -11.43
CA LEU A 365 -12.64 4.43 -10.90
C LEU A 365 -12.68 5.57 -11.91
N ALA A 366 -11.54 5.91 -12.54
CA ALA A 366 -11.48 6.96 -13.55
C ALA A 366 -12.38 6.64 -14.76
N LEU A 367 -12.33 5.41 -15.28
CA LEU A 367 -13.18 4.99 -16.39
C LEU A 367 -14.68 5.04 -16.02
N ARG A 368 -15.04 4.62 -14.79
CA ARG A 368 -16.41 4.71 -14.28
C ARG A 368 -16.89 6.15 -14.15
N VAL A 369 -16.05 7.06 -13.68
CA VAL A 369 -16.37 8.49 -13.61
C VAL A 369 -16.59 9.06 -15.02
N ALA A 370 -15.74 8.71 -15.99
CA ALA A 370 -15.92 9.14 -17.38
C ALA A 370 -17.26 8.66 -17.98
N LEU A 371 -17.67 7.42 -17.66
CA LEU A 371 -18.98 6.90 -18.04
C LEU A 371 -20.13 7.62 -17.33
N ALA A 372 -20.00 7.89 -16.03
CA ALA A 372 -21.02 8.55 -15.23
C ALA A 372 -21.24 10.02 -15.60
N LEU A 373 -20.18 10.71 -16.06
CA LEU A 373 -20.22 12.10 -16.52
C LEU A 373 -20.43 12.23 -18.05
N ARG A 374 -20.81 11.13 -18.72
CA ARG A 374 -21.13 11.14 -20.15
C ARG A 374 -22.20 12.19 -20.44
N GLY A 375 -21.92 13.05 -21.43
CA GLY A 375 -22.85 14.10 -21.86
C GLY A 375 -22.76 15.41 -21.06
N MET A 376 -21.89 15.50 -20.05
CA MET A 376 -21.59 16.79 -19.41
C MET A 376 -20.92 17.73 -20.42
N GLU A 377 -21.63 18.80 -20.81
CA GLU A 377 -21.15 19.78 -21.79
C GLU A 377 -20.07 20.71 -21.24
N ARG A 378 -20.07 20.93 -19.92
CA ARG A 378 -19.06 21.77 -19.26
C ARG A 378 -17.70 21.05 -19.28
N PRO A 379 -16.59 21.79 -19.45
CA PRO A 379 -15.26 21.21 -19.31
C PRO A 379 -15.08 20.58 -17.93
N TRP A 380 -14.57 19.36 -17.88
CA TRP A 380 -14.26 18.68 -16.64
C TRP A 380 -13.04 17.77 -16.80
N ALA A 381 -12.33 17.54 -15.71
CA ALA A 381 -11.28 16.54 -15.64
C ALA A 381 -11.33 15.84 -14.28
N PHE A 382 -10.98 14.55 -14.28
CA PHE A 382 -10.89 13.73 -13.08
C PHE A 382 -9.59 12.93 -13.09
N LEU A 383 -8.86 12.98 -11.98
CA LEU A 383 -7.65 12.21 -11.74
C LEU A 383 -7.89 11.28 -10.55
N SER A 384 -7.53 10.01 -10.71
CA SER A 384 -7.37 9.05 -9.61
C SER A 384 -6.00 8.41 -9.72
N GLY A 385 -5.25 8.37 -8.62
CA GLY A 385 -3.91 7.79 -8.61
C GLY A 385 -3.49 7.20 -7.27
N GLY A 386 -2.81 6.06 -7.33
CA GLY A 386 -2.07 5.47 -6.22
C GLY A 386 -0.79 6.27 -5.97
N THR A 387 -0.55 6.62 -4.71
CA THR A 387 0.60 7.45 -4.33
C THR A 387 1.95 6.76 -4.48
N ASP A 388 1.98 5.44 -4.63
CA ASP A 388 3.19 4.65 -4.92
C ASP A 388 3.59 4.65 -6.40
N GLY A 389 2.73 5.23 -7.25
CA GLY A 389 2.94 5.31 -8.69
C GLY A 389 2.51 4.06 -9.44
N ARG A 390 1.78 3.14 -8.81
CA ARG A 390 1.24 1.92 -9.43
C ARG A 390 -0.23 1.69 -9.06
N ASP A 391 -0.96 1.09 -9.97
CA ASP A 391 -2.36 0.72 -9.79
C ASP A 391 -2.62 -0.64 -10.45
N GLY A 392 -2.96 -1.63 -9.62
CA GLY A 392 -3.04 -3.03 -10.06
C GLY A 392 -1.70 -3.58 -10.59
N PRO A 393 -1.72 -4.66 -11.38
CA PRO A 393 -0.53 -5.21 -12.02
C PRO A 393 -0.15 -4.42 -13.28
N THR A 394 0.04 -3.10 -13.15
CA THR A 394 0.34 -2.18 -14.25
C THR A 394 1.47 -1.21 -13.92
N ASP A 395 1.98 -0.50 -14.92
CA ASP A 395 2.98 0.57 -14.79
C ASP A 395 2.37 1.96 -14.60
N ALA A 396 1.04 2.08 -14.64
CA ALA A 396 0.32 3.32 -14.39
C ALA A 396 -0.01 3.46 -12.92
N ALA A 397 0.05 4.69 -12.41
CA ALA A 397 -0.44 5.05 -11.08
C ALA A 397 -1.97 5.09 -11.01
N GLY A 398 -2.65 5.15 -12.16
CA GLY A 398 -4.07 5.39 -12.24
C GLY A 398 -4.42 6.00 -13.60
N ALA A 399 -5.34 6.96 -13.62
CA ALA A 399 -5.71 7.67 -14.83
C ALA A 399 -6.20 9.09 -14.60
N LEU A 400 -6.10 9.88 -15.66
CA LEU A 400 -6.60 11.25 -15.76
C LEU A 400 -7.52 11.33 -16.98
N VAL A 401 -8.82 11.42 -16.72
CA VAL A 401 -9.88 11.41 -17.73
C VAL A 401 -10.58 12.77 -17.81
N ASP A 402 -11.24 13.01 -18.94
CA ASP A 402 -11.93 14.26 -19.30
C ASP A 402 -13.15 13.97 -20.22
N GLN A 403 -13.89 15.02 -20.58
CA GLN A 403 -15.09 14.90 -21.42
C GLN A 403 -14.82 14.25 -22.81
N GLY A 404 -13.58 14.27 -23.29
CA GLY A 404 -13.19 13.67 -24.58
C GLY A 404 -12.77 12.20 -24.48
N THR A 405 -12.60 11.66 -23.27
CA THR A 405 -12.03 10.33 -23.02
C THR A 405 -12.78 9.22 -23.75
N LEU A 406 -14.10 9.15 -23.56
CA LEU A 406 -14.92 8.10 -24.18
C LEU A 406 -14.90 8.19 -25.72
N ALA A 407 -14.93 9.41 -26.26
CA ALA A 407 -14.86 9.62 -27.71
C ALA A 407 -13.53 9.13 -28.30
N ARG A 408 -12.41 9.37 -27.61
CA ARG A 408 -11.09 8.85 -28.01
C ARG A 408 -11.05 7.33 -27.98
N MET A 409 -11.65 6.69 -26.98
CA MET A 409 -11.77 5.22 -26.91
C MET A 409 -12.60 4.65 -28.07
N THR A 410 -13.78 5.22 -28.32
CA THR A 410 -14.65 4.77 -29.43
C THR A 410 -13.99 4.98 -30.79
N ALA A 411 -13.28 6.10 -30.99
CA ALA A 411 -12.52 6.35 -32.22
C ALA A 411 -11.38 5.33 -32.44
N ALA A 412 -10.86 4.75 -31.36
CA ALA A 412 -9.90 3.64 -31.41
C ALA A 412 -10.57 2.25 -31.60
N GLY A 413 -11.89 2.20 -31.82
CA GLY A 413 -12.64 0.96 -32.02
C GLY A 413 -12.92 0.17 -30.73
N LEU A 414 -12.78 0.80 -29.57
CA LEU A 414 -13.02 0.17 -28.27
C LEU A 414 -14.42 0.46 -27.74
N ASP A 415 -14.95 -0.50 -26.98
CA ASP A 415 -16.19 -0.38 -26.21
C ASP A 415 -15.84 -0.20 -24.71
N PRO A 416 -15.91 1.04 -24.18
CA PRO A 416 -15.53 1.31 -22.79
C PRO A 416 -16.34 0.53 -21.75
N GLU A 417 -17.63 0.30 -22.00
CA GLU A 417 -18.51 -0.42 -21.07
C GLU A 417 -18.16 -1.92 -21.06
N GLY A 418 -17.95 -2.51 -22.23
CA GLY A 418 -17.51 -3.91 -22.36
C GLY A 418 -16.10 -4.16 -21.81
N MET A 419 -15.19 -3.20 -21.92
CA MET A 419 -13.85 -3.29 -21.32
C MET A 419 -13.93 -3.23 -19.79
N LEU A 420 -14.72 -2.29 -19.26
CA LEU A 420 -14.98 -2.18 -17.82
C LEU A 420 -15.61 -3.47 -17.26
N ALA A 421 -16.58 -4.05 -17.97
CA ALA A 421 -17.24 -5.30 -17.56
C ALA A 421 -16.28 -6.50 -17.43
N ARG A 422 -15.11 -6.45 -18.09
CA ARG A 422 -14.06 -7.47 -18.04
C ARG A 422 -12.85 -7.06 -17.18
N ASN A 423 -12.96 -5.97 -16.40
CA ASN A 423 -11.86 -5.35 -15.64
C ASN A 423 -10.63 -5.00 -16.50
N ASP A 424 -10.86 -4.52 -17.72
CA ASP A 424 -9.83 -4.24 -18.71
C ASP A 424 -9.61 -2.73 -18.92
N SER A 425 -9.55 -1.97 -17.81
CA SER A 425 -9.46 -0.50 -17.85
C SER A 425 -8.12 0.01 -18.42
N TYR A 426 -7.01 -0.71 -18.21
CA TYR A 426 -5.69 -0.29 -18.66
C TYR A 426 -5.62 -0.09 -20.19
N PRO A 427 -5.93 -1.09 -21.04
CA PRO A 427 -5.85 -0.91 -22.49
C PRO A 427 -6.84 0.14 -23.01
N ALA A 428 -8.00 0.31 -22.36
CA ALA A 428 -8.96 1.36 -22.73
C ALA A 428 -8.34 2.75 -22.56
N LEU A 429 -7.79 3.00 -21.37
CA LEU A 429 -7.17 4.27 -20.99
C LEU A 429 -5.85 4.52 -21.75
N ALA A 430 -5.11 3.45 -22.07
CA ALA A 430 -3.93 3.55 -22.92
C ALA A 430 -4.29 4.06 -24.32
N ALA A 431 -5.35 3.51 -24.92
CA ALA A 431 -5.82 3.90 -26.25
C ALA A 431 -6.34 5.33 -26.31
N SER A 432 -6.91 5.84 -25.20
CA SER A 432 -7.35 7.24 -25.11
C SER A 432 -6.26 8.22 -24.67
N GLY A 433 -5.07 7.72 -24.31
CA GLY A 433 -3.95 8.53 -23.82
C GLY A 433 -4.07 8.99 -22.37
N ASP A 434 -4.99 8.40 -21.60
CA ASP A 434 -5.42 8.90 -20.27
C ASP A 434 -4.79 8.17 -19.08
N LEU A 435 -3.80 7.29 -19.32
CA LEU A 435 -3.03 6.69 -18.23
C LEU A 435 -2.22 7.75 -17.46
N LEU A 436 -2.24 7.66 -16.14
CA LEU A 436 -1.40 8.46 -15.26
C LEU A 436 -0.06 7.74 -15.05
N LEU A 437 0.98 8.17 -15.76
CA LEU A 437 2.32 7.57 -15.69
C LEU A 437 3.26 8.46 -14.85
N THR A 438 3.50 8.09 -13.59
CA THR A 438 4.39 8.83 -12.69
C THR A 438 5.76 8.16 -12.51
N GLY A 439 5.85 6.86 -12.82
CA GLY A 439 6.91 6.01 -12.30
C GLY A 439 6.78 5.78 -10.78
N GLY A 440 7.68 4.99 -10.21
CA GLY A 440 7.70 4.75 -8.76
C GLY A 440 8.05 6.01 -7.98
N THR A 441 7.16 6.44 -7.09
CA THR A 441 7.30 7.70 -6.35
C THR A 441 8.19 7.59 -5.11
N GLY A 442 8.43 6.36 -4.64
CA GLY A 442 9.18 6.07 -3.41
C GLY A 442 8.36 6.20 -2.12
N THR A 443 7.06 6.45 -2.19
CA THR A 443 6.15 6.49 -1.04
C THR A 443 4.94 5.57 -1.23
N ASN A 444 4.13 5.37 -0.19
CA ASN A 444 2.80 4.74 -0.31
C ASN A 444 1.94 5.18 0.87
N VAL A 445 0.91 5.97 0.60
CA VAL A 445 -0.12 6.42 1.55
C VAL A 445 -1.51 6.29 0.93
N ALA A 446 -1.74 5.17 0.21
CA ALA A 446 -2.96 4.85 -0.51
C ALA A 446 -3.25 5.78 -1.71
N ASP A 447 -4.52 6.06 -2.01
CA ASP A 447 -4.95 6.74 -3.23
C ASP A 447 -5.37 8.21 -2.98
N LEU A 448 -5.21 9.04 -4.01
CA LEU A 448 -5.63 10.44 -4.04
C LEU A 448 -6.44 10.72 -5.31
N GLN A 449 -7.49 11.54 -5.18
CA GLN A 449 -8.37 11.89 -6.30
C GLN A 449 -8.67 13.39 -6.37
N VAL A 450 -8.79 13.90 -7.60
CA VAL A 450 -9.14 15.29 -7.89
C VAL A 450 -10.19 15.32 -9.00
N LEU A 451 -11.30 16.03 -8.77
CA LEU A 451 -12.27 16.38 -9.81
C LEU A 451 -12.30 17.90 -9.95
N HIS A 452 -12.25 18.41 -11.18
CA HIS A 452 -12.52 19.81 -11.49
C HIS A 452 -13.61 19.87 -12.57
N VAL A 453 -14.67 20.63 -12.29
CA VAL A 453 -15.74 20.99 -13.24
C VAL A 453 -15.74 22.50 -13.42
N GLY A 454 -15.61 22.98 -14.66
CA GLY A 454 -15.51 24.40 -15.00
C GLY A 454 -16.84 25.16 -15.11
#